data_AF-A0A1H1AUG3-F1
#
_entry.id   AF-A0A1H1AUG3-F1
#
_cell.length_a   1.000
_cell.length_b   1.000
_cell.length_c   1.000
_cell.angle_alpha   90.00
_cell.angle_beta   90.00
_cell.angle_gamma   90.00
#
_symmetry.space_group_name_H-M   'P 1'
#
loop_
_entity.id
_entity.type
_entity.pdbx_description
1 polymer ?
#
loop_
_entity_poly.entity_id
_entity_poly.type
_entity_poly.pdbx_seq_one_letter_code
_entity_poly.pdbx_strand_id
1 'polypeptide(L)'
;MNQVVQFQPAVENYGQRSLTAADVRAQVNLMQDVMKEVMQDGTHYGTIPGTKSKSLYKAGAEKLMATFRLAGDPEVEDLSRDGEVHYRVKVRLTSMSGAFIGAGIGECSSQEDKYAWRLAVCPEEFDATPENRRRVKFSKYQGKVEQKKQVRTNPADVANTILKMAKKRGQVDAVITCTAASDLFTQDIEDLPEEVIAEIVGQQRAKPAAVAVQQATPQDSPERDAAIAECKAAAAKGTEHFRSFWTDFPANDRALVRDRMQDFKDTAASADQMLEDAK
;
A
#
# COMPACT_ATOMS: atom_id res chain seq x y z
N MET A 1 -6.05 -12.51 42.54
CA MET A 1 -4.74 -11.95 42.19
C MET A 1 -4.82 -11.49 40.75
N ASN A 2 -5.07 -10.21 40.51
CA ASN A 2 -5.08 -9.65 39.16
C ASN A 2 -3.64 -9.61 38.67
N GLN A 3 -3.33 -10.43 37.66
CA GLN A 3 -2.07 -10.34 36.93
C GLN A 3 -2.06 -8.98 36.24
N VAL A 4 -1.25 -8.07 36.78
CA VAL A 4 -0.91 -6.81 36.11
C VAL A 4 -0.15 -7.20 34.85
N VAL A 5 -0.82 -7.11 33.70
CA VAL A 5 -0.17 -7.22 32.40
C VAL A 5 0.88 -6.11 32.36
N GLN A 6 2.16 -6.49 32.39
CA GLN A 6 3.23 -5.51 32.29
C GLN A 6 3.11 -4.81 30.93
N PHE A 7 2.95 -3.49 30.98
CA PHE A 7 3.01 -2.64 29.80
C PHE A 7 4.44 -2.70 29.26
N GLN A 8 4.68 -3.54 28.26
CA GLN A 8 5.94 -3.54 27.54
C GLN A 8 5.97 -2.32 26.62
N PRO A 9 6.95 -1.41 26.77
CA PRO A 9 7.11 -0.31 25.81
C PRO A 9 7.35 -0.91 24.42
N ALA A 10 6.50 -0.53 23.47
CA ALA A 10 6.35 -1.23 22.20
C ALA A 10 7.66 -1.33 21.40
N VAL A 11 8.57 -0.35 21.48
CA VAL A 11 9.88 -0.41 20.81
C VAL A 11 10.87 0.54 21.52
N GLU A 12 11.54 0.09 22.59
CA GLU A 12 12.53 0.94 23.29
C GLU A 12 13.94 0.87 22.68
N ASN A 13 14.23 -0.14 21.85
CA ASN A 13 15.59 -0.40 21.37
C ASN A 13 15.67 -0.64 19.85
N TYR A 14 15.68 0.43 19.07
CA TYR A 14 16.32 0.38 17.75
C TYR A 14 17.83 0.22 17.97
N GLY A 15 18.35 -1.01 17.94
CA GLY A 15 19.79 -1.25 17.78
C GLY A 15 20.54 -2.06 18.84
N GLN A 16 19.88 -2.75 19.78
CA GLN A 16 20.61 -3.63 20.72
C GLN A 16 20.46 -5.14 20.46
N ARG A 17 19.38 -5.57 19.80
CA ARG A 17 19.15 -6.96 19.39
C ARG A 17 18.26 -7.02 18.16
N SER A 18 18.33 -8.11 17.41
CA SER A 18 17.36 -8.40 16.34
C SER A 18 15.94 -8.45 16.91
N LEU A 19 14.97 -7.92 16.15
CA LEU A 19 13.55 -8.02 16.49
C LEU A 19 13.08 -9.46 16.37
N THR A 20 12.33 -9.93 17.36
CA THR A 20 11.65 -11.23 17.29
C THR A 20 10.36 -11.10 16.48
N ALA A 21 9.78 -12.22 16.03
CA ALA A 21 8.47 -12.21 15.39
C ALA A 21 7.35 -11.62 16.29
N ALA A 22 7.50 -11.72 17.62
CA ALA A 22 6.58 -11.10 18.56
C ALA A 22 6.72 -9.57 18.57
N ASP A 23 7.96 -9.05 18.55
CA ASP A 23 8.22 -7.61 18.48
C ASP A 23 7.68 -7.01 17.18
N VAL A 24 7.91 -7.68 16.04
CA VAL A 24 7.39 -7.23 14.74
C VAL A 24 5.85 -7.22 14.73
N ARG A 25 5.19 -8.25 15.29
CA ARG A 25 3.72 -8.25 15.42
C ARG A 25 3.22 -7.12 16.32
N ALA A 26 3.90 -6.84 17.43
CA ALA A 26 3.52 -5.74 18.32
C ALA A 26 3.60 -4.38 17.58
N GLN A 27 4.63 -4.18 16.76
CA GLN A 27 4.76 -2.99 15.92
C GLN A 27 3.63 -2.87 14.88
N VAL A 28 3.28 -3.96 14.21
CA VAL A 28 2.16 -3.97 13.24
C VAL A 28 0.83 -3.67 13.94
N ASN A 29 0.58 -4.28 15.10
CA ASN A 29 -0.64 -4.02 15.87
C ASN A 29 -0.73 -2.55 16.29
N LEU A 30 0.36 -1.98 16.82
CA LEU A 30 0.42 -0.56 17.16
C LEU A 30 0.09 0.33 15.96
N MET A 31 0.59 -0.01 14.78
CA MET A 31 0.32 0.75 13.58
C MET A 31 -1.14 0.63 13.11
N GLN A 32 -1.75 -0.55 13.23
CA GLN A 32 -3.18 -0.73 12.97
C GLN A 32 -4.04 0.04 13.96
N ASP A 33 -3.66 0.08 15.24
CA ASP A 33 -4.38 0.82 16.27
C ASP A 33 -4.29 2.33 16.01
N VAL A 34 -3.10 2.86 15.71
CA VAL A 34 -2.93 4.27 15.32
C VAL A 34 -3.76 4.61 14.09
N MET A 35 -3.79 3.71 13.10
CA MET A 35 -4.59 3.92 11.90
C MET A 35 -6.09 3.97 12.20
N LYS A 36 -6.60 3.12 13.09
CA LYS A 36 -8.04 3.05 13.44
C LYS A 36 -8.46 4.19 14.37
N GLU A 37 -7.65 4.47 15.39
CA GLU A 37 -8.02 5.36 16.50
C GLU A 37 -7.63 6.82 16.25
N VAL A 38 -6.61 7.08 15.43
CA VAL A 38 -6.02 8.43 15.26
C VAL A 38 -6.11 8.94 13.83
N MET A 39 -5.98 8.06 12.83
CA MET A 39 -5.99 8.46 11.43
C MET A 39 -7.41 8.50 10.86
N GLN A 40 -7.61 9.38 9.88
CA GLN A 40 -8.90 9.62 9.21
C GLN A 40 -8.75 9.37 7.72
N ASP A 41 -9.67 8.59 7.15
CA ASP A 41 -9.77 8.35 5.71
C ASP A 41 -10.02 9.66 4.94
N GLY A 42 -9.39 9.80 3.78
CA GLY A 42 -9.39 11.03 2.97
C GLY A 42 -8.46 12.14 3.45
N THR A 43 -7.98 12.11 4.70
CA THR A 43 -7.04 13.12 5.25
C THR A 43 -5.65 12.57 5.47
N HIS A 44 -5.55 11.41 6.12
CA HIS A 44 -4.27 10.81 6.50
C HIS A 44 -3.85 9.68 5.55
N TYR A 45 -4.82 9.01 4.94
CA TYR A 45 -4.66 8.02 3.90
C TYR A 45 -5.89 8.07 2.98
N GLY A 46 -5.84 7.43 1.82
CA GLY A 46 -7.02 7.25 0.97
C GLY A 46 -7.00 5.94 0.20
N THR A 47 -8.17 5.44 -0.18
CA THR A 47 -8.28 4.20 -0.96
C THR A 47 -8.07 4.50 -2.44
N ILE A 48 -7.16 3.76 -3.09
CA ILE A 48 -6.85 3.95 -4.51
C ILE A 48 -8.05 3.47 -5.35
N PRO A 49 -8.59 4.31 -6.25
CA PRO A 49 -9.71 3.93 -7.11
C PRO A 49 -9.46 2.62 -7.86
N GLY A 50 -10.41 1.69 -7.77
CA GLY A 50 -10.33 0.38 -8.43
C GLY A 50 -9.49 -0.67 -7.69
N THR A 51 -8.92 -0.37 -6.52
CA THR A 51 -8.21 -1.33 -5.67
C THR A 51 -8.76 -1.35 -4.23
N LYS A 52 -8.27 -2.30 -3.42
CA LYS A 52 -8.47 -2.29 -1.96
C LYS A 52 -7.29 -1.66 -1.20
N SER A 53 -6.24 -1.29 -1.92
CA SER A 53 -5.01 -0.73 -1.35
C SER A 53 -5.24 0.72 -0.94
N LYS A 54 -4.57 1.13 0.14
CA LYS A 54 -4.61 2.50 0.65
C LYS A 54 -3.29 3.19 0.33
N SER A 55 -3.32 4.46 -0.06
CA SER A 55 -2.13 5.30 -0.15
C SER A 55 -1.98 6.12 1.12
N LEU A 56 -0.75 6.26 1.62
CA LEU A 56 -0.44 7.09 2.79
C LEU A 56 -0.22 8.54 2.36
N TYR A 57 -0.93 9.48 2.98
CA TYR A 57 -0.73 10.89 2.71
C TYR A 57 0.27 11.51 3.69
N LYS A 58 0.77 12.71 3.35
CA LYS A 58 1.72 13.47 4.19
C LYS A 58 1.27 13.58 5.65
N ALA A 59 0.01 13.93 5.89
CA ALA A 59 -0.53 14.07 7.24
C ALA A 59 -0.49 12.73 8.00
N GLY A 60 -0.71 11.61 7.30
CA GLY A 60 -0.59 10.28 7.88
C GLY A 60 0.86 9.89 8.19
N ALA A 61 1.78 10.18 7.27
CA ALA A 61 3.21 9.98 7.50
C ALA A 61 3.71 10.77 8.72
N GLU A 62 3.27 12.02 8.88
CA GLU A 62 3.58 12.84 10.06
C GLU A 62 3.01 12.27 11.37
N LYS A 63 1.80 11.68 11.33
CA LYS A 63 1.24 10.97 12.49
C LYS A 63 2.08 9.75 12.88
N LEU A 64 2.51 8.95 11.90
CA LEU A 64 3.37 7.80 12.17
C LEU A 64 4.73 8.24 12.70
N MET A 65 5.34 9.28 12.13
CA MET A 65 6.58 9.85 12.67
C MET A 65 6.41 10.31 14.11
N ALA A 66 5.31 10.99 14.44
CA ALA A 66 5.02 11.41 15.81
C ALA A 66 4.85 10.22 16.76
N THR A 67 4.12 9.18 16.35
CA THR A 67 3.90 7.95 17.13
C THR A 67 5.22 7.24 17.44
N PHE A 68 6.07 7.05 16.43
CA PHE A 68 7.35 6.35 16.58
C PHE A 68 8.50 7.27 17.02
N ARG A 69 8.21 8.54 17.29
CA ARG A 69 9.17 9.59 17.66
C ARG A 69 10.37 9.65 16.70
N LEU A 70 10.05 9.68 15.41
CA LEU A 70 11.02 9.78 14.32
C LEU A 70 11.20 11.24 13.92
N ALA A 71 12.45 11.66 13.74
CA ALA A 71 12.81 12.94 13.15
C ALA A 71 13.26 12.70 11.71
N GLY A 72 12.76 13.53 10.79
CA GLY A 72 13.13 13.48 9.38
C GLY A 72 14.08 14.62 9.01
N ASP A 73 15.19 14.27 8.37
CA ASP A 73 16.21 15.18 7.88
C ASP A 73 16.28 15.10 6.34
N PRO A 74 15.73 16.08 5.61
CA PRO A 74 15.70 16.10 4.16
C PRO A 74 17.01 16.65 3.57
N GLU A 75 17.69 15.84 2.77
CA GLU A 75 18.81 16.24 1.92
C GLU A 75 18.30 16.48 0.50
N VAL A 76 18.48 17.69 -0.02
CA VAL A 76 18.00 18.09 -1.35
C VAL A 76 19.15 18.04 -2.35
N GLU A 77 18.92 17.37 -3.46
CA GLU A 77 19.75 17.34 -4.66
C GLU A 77 19.01 18.08 -5.80
N ASP A 78 19.64 19.11 -6.36
CA ASP A 78 19.13 19.85 -7.51
C ASP A 78 19.64 19.20 -8.81
N LEU A 79 18.69 18.72 -9.62
CA LEU A 79 18.92 18.03 -10.89
C LEU A 79 18.45 18.88 -12.09
N SER A 80 18.17 20.16 -11.86
CA SER A 80 17.68 21.11 -12.86
C SER A 80 18.66 21.28 -14.03
N ARG A 81 18.15 21.20 -15.26
CA ARG A 81 18.92 21.35 -16.51
C ARG A 81 18.05 21.92 -17.63
N ASP A 82 18.64 22.67 -18.54
CA ASP A 82 17.95 23.16 -19.75
C ASP A 82 16.60 23.87 -19.49
N GLY A 83 16.49 24.58 -18.37
CA GLY A 83 15.27 25.29 -17.95
C GLY A 83 14.20 24.42 -17.29
N GLU A 84 14.44 23.11 -17.11
CA GLU A 84 13.68 22.24 -16.21
C GLU A 84 14.04 22.55 -14.76
N VAL A 85 13.03 22.64 -13.90
CA VAL A 85 13.20 22.54 -12.44
C VAL A 85 12.99 21.09 -12.02
N HIS A 86 13.98 20.50 -11.35
CA HIS A 86 13.97 19.09 -10.96
C HIS A 86 14.72 18.90 -9.64
N TYR A 87 14.06 18.32 -8.64
CA TYR A 87 14.67 17.99 -7.37
C TYR A 87 14.53 16.51 -7.04
N ARG A 88 15.60 15.94 -6.48
CA ARG A 88 15.57 14.71 -5.70
C ARG A 88 15.77 15.04 -4.24
N VAL A 89 14.97 14.47 -3.35
CA VAL A 89 15.05 14.69 -1.92
C VAL A 89 15.16 13.34 -1.23
N LYS A 90 16.28 13.12 -0.56
CA LYS A 90 16.50 11.96 0.31
C LYS A 90 16.13 12.36 1.74
N VAL A 91 15.20 11.66 2.36
CA VAL A 91 14.78 11.93 3.74
C VAL A 91 15.35 10.86 4.65
N ARG A 92 16.30 11.22 5.51
CA ARG A 92 16.84 10.32 6.54
C ARG A 92 15.97 10.39 7.79
N LEU A 93 15.56 9.24 8.32
CA LEU A 93 14.84 9.15 9.58
C LEU A 93 15.77 8.73 10.71
N THR A 94 15.71 9.46 11.82
CA THR A 94 16.43 9.15 13.05
C THR A 94 15.48 8.99 14.22
N SER A 95 15.83 8.14 15.18
CA SER A 95 15.15 8.09 16.49
C SER A 95 15.43 9.35 17.32
N MET A 96 14.73 9.48 18.45
CA MET A 96 15.03 10.51 19.46
C MET A 96 16.45 10.47 20.00
N SER A 97 17.11 9.31 19.98
CA SER A 97 18.52 9.18 20.40
C SER A 97 19.51 9.58 19.31
N GLY A 98 19.03 9.98 18.13
CA GLY A 98 19.85 10.30 16.96
C GLY A 98 20.30 9.07 16.17
N ALA A 99 19.84 7.87 16.53
CA ALA A 99 20.16 6.65 15.79
C ALA A 99 19.47 6.67 14.42
N PHE A 100 20.22 6.39 13.36
CA PHE A 100 19.67 6.26 12.02
C PHE A 100 18.77 5.03 11.92
N ILE A 101 17.54 5.23 11.45
CA ILE A 101 16.54 4.16 11.26
C ILE A 101 16.49 3.71 9.81
N GLY A 102 16.52 4.67 8.88
CA GLY A 102 16.46 4.40 7.46
C GLY A 102 16.25 5.68 6.68
N ALA A 103 16.06 5.56 5.36
CA ALA A 103 15.82 6.70 4.50
C ALA A 103 14.86 6.34 3.37
N GLY A 104 14.20 7.36 2.84
CA GLY A 104 13.40 7.29 1.63
C GLY A 104 13.80 8.35 0.63
N ILE A 105 13.39 8.18 -0.61
CA ILE A 105 13.78 9.03 -1.74
C ILE A 105 12.53 9.47 -2.46
N GLY A 106 12.43 10.78 -2.69
CA GLY A 106 11.39 11.37 -3.53
C GLY A 106 12.02 12.18 -4.64
N GLU A 107 11.44 12.10 -5.83
CA GLU A 107 11.85 12.87 -6.98
C GLU A 107 10.62 13.61 -7.54
N CYS A 108 10.81 14.84 -7.99
CA CYS A 108 9.77 15.59 -8.68
C CYS A 108 10.38 16.53 -9.70
N SER A 109 9.71 16.66 -10.85
CA SER A 109 10.13 17.54 -11.93
C SER A 109 8.99 18.38 -12.49
N SER A 110 9.33 19.62 -12.87
CA SER A 110 8.49 20.51 -13.67
C SER A 110 8.08 19.94 -15.04
N GLN A 111 8.74 18.88 -15.52
CA GLN A 111 8.35 18.15 -16.72
C GLN A 111 7.19 17.17 -16.50
N GLU A 112 6.85 16.80 -15.26
CA GLU A 112 5.67 15.96 -15.00
C GLU A 112 4.41 16.68 -15.50
N ASP A 113 3.52 15.91 -16.11
CA ASP A 113 2.37 16.41 -16.87
C ASP A 113 1.48 17.39 -16.06
N LYS A 114 1.38 17.15 -14.75
CA LYS A 114 0.64 17.95 -13.76
C LYS A 114 1.23 19.36 -13.53
N TYR A 115 2.54 19.52 -13.68
CA TYR A 115 3.23 20.80 -13.46
C TYR A 115 3.60 21.46 -14.78
N ALA A 116 3.95 20.67 -15.78
CA ALA A 116 4.31 21.09 -17.12
C ALA A 116 3.20 21.85 -17.85
N TRP A 117 1.94 21.51 -17.58
CA TRP A 117 0.79 21.99 -18.33
C TRP A 117 -0.29 22.53 -17.42
N ARG A 118 -0.78 23.73 -17.76
CA ARG A 118 -1.97 24.33 -17.15
C ARG A 118 -3.05 24.55 -18.19
N LEU A 119 -4.30 24.66 -17.76
CA LEU A 119 -5.37 25.13 -18.65
C LEU A 119 -5.04 26.54 -19.14
N ALA A 120 -5.33 26.79 -20.41
CA ALA A 120 -5.37 28.15 -20.93
C ALA A 120 -6.49 28.91 -20.20
N VAL A 121 -6.23 30.16 -19.82
CA VAL A 121 -7.19 31.03 -19.15
C VAL A 121 -8.37 31.32 -20.08
N CYS A 122 -8.09 31.48 -21.38
CA CYS A 122 -9.07 31.73 -22.42
C CYS A 122 -8.59 31.20 -23.78
N PRO A 123 -9.49 31.09 -24.78
CA PRO A 123 -9.12 30.70 -26.14
C PRO A 123 -8.04 31.59 -26.77
N GLU A 124 -8.08 32.90 -26.51
CA GLU A 124 -7.13 33.87 -27.06
C GLU A 124 -5.71 33.63 -26.55
N GLU A 125 -5.53 33.28 -25.28
CA GLU A 125 -4.23 32.89 -24.73
C GLU A 125 -3.71 31.62 -25.44
N PHE A 126 -4.59 30.63 -25.62
CA PHE A 126 -4.22 29.40 -26.30
C PHE A 126 -3.80 29.66 -27.76
N ASP A 127 -4.56 30.49 -28.47
CA ASP A 127 -4.33 30.80 -29.87
C ASP A 127 -3.08 31.66 -30.09
N ALA A 128 -2.77 32.57 -29.15
CA ALA A 128 -1.55 33.39 -29.14
C ALA A 128 -0.30 32.64 -28.65
N THR A 129 -0.47 31.56 -27.88
CA THR A 129 0.66 30.75 -27.41
C THR A 129 1.29 29.99 -28.58
N PRO A 130 2.63 29.98 -28.73
CA PRO A 130 3.31 29.22 -29.78
C PRO A 130 2.91 27.74 -29.79
N GLU A 131 2.85 27.13 -30.97
CA GLU A 131 2.36 25.76 -31.14
C GLU A 131 3.17 24.73 -30.32
N ASN A 132 4.49 24.92 -30.21
CA ASN A 132 5.37 24.08 -29.40
C ASN A 132 5.16 24.25 -27.88
N ARG A 133 4.36 25.23 -27.44
CA ARG A 133 4.07 25.54 -26.03
C ARG A 133 2.59 25.38 -25.68
N ARG A 134 1.78 24.82 -26.57
CA ARG A 134 0.36 24.52 -26.32
C ARG A 134 0.02 23.09 -26.73
N ARG A 135 -1.04 22.53 -26.16
CA ARG A 135 -1.59 21.23 -26.57
C ARG A 135 -3.09 21.15 -26.29
N VAL A 136 -3.80 20.31 -27.04
CA VAL A 136 -5.15 19.87 -26.68
C VAL A 136 -5.05 18.49 -26.05
N LYS A 137 -5.27 18.40 -24.73
CA LYS A 137 -5.32 17.11 -24.03
C LYS A 137 -6.76 16.59 -24.07
N PHE A 138 -6.93 15.36 -24.50
CA PHE A 138 -8.21 14.66 -24.47
C PHE A 138 -8.29 13.86 -23.18
N SER A 139 -9.38 14.01 -22.44
CA SER A 139 -9.68 13.18 -21.26
C SER A 139 -11.07 12.58 -21.39
N LYS A 140 -11.28 11.38 -20.85
CA LYS A 140 -12.58 10.71 -20.86
C LYS A 140 -13.14 10.68 -19.45
N TYR A 141 -14.27 11.34 -19.23
CA TYR A 141 -14.95 11.33 -17.94
C TYR A 141 -16.40 10.85 -18.14
N GLN A 142 -16.80 9.81 -17.39
CA GLN A 142 -18.14 9.21 -17.48
C GLN A 142 -18.60 8.89 -18.92
N GLY A 143 -17.68 8.39 -19.75
CA GLY A 143 -17.99 8.02 -21.14
C GLY A 143 -17.97 9.18 -22.14
N LYS A 144 -17.94 10.44 -21.70
CA LYS A 144 -17.83 11.62 -22.56
C LYS A 144 -16.37 12.01 -22.76
N VAL A 145 -16.01 12.38 -23.99
CA VAL A 145 -14.69 12.92 -24.32
C VAL A 145 -14.71 14.43 -24.09
N GLU A 146 -13.78 14.90 -23.27
CA GLU A 146 -13.55 16.32 -22.98
C GLU A 146 -12.22 16.76 -23.61
N GLN A 147 -12.22 17.96 -24.18
CA GLN A 147 -11.02 18.58 -24.74
C GLN A 147 -10.53 19.69 -23.82
N LYS A 148 -9.28 19.59 -23.35
CA LYS A 148 -8.64 20.57 -22.48
C LYS A 148 -7.55 21.29 -23.24
N LYS A 149 -7.78 22.57 -23.57
CA LYS A 149 -6.77 23.47 -24.13
C LYS A 149 -5.76 23.83 -23.04
N GLN A 150 -4.53 23.36 -23.21
CA GLN A 150 -3.45 23.55 -22.24
C GLN A 150 -2.28 24.32 -22.85
N VAL A 151 -1.61 25.10 -22.01
CA VAL A 151 -0.38 25.83 -22.34
C VAL A 151 0.72 25.45 -21.36
N ARG A 152 1.98 25.57 -21.78
CA ARG A 152 3.14 25.28 -20.94
C ARG A 152 3.21 26.25 -19.78
N THR A 153 3.31 25.70 -18.57
CA THR A 153 3.58 26.46 -17.35
C THR A 153 5.01 27.00 -17.38
N ASN A 154 5.26 28.12 -16.71
CA ASN A 154 6.62 28.57 -16.44
C ASN A 154 7.23 27.71 -15.31
N PRO A 155 8.34 26.98 -15.55
CA PRO A 155 8.95 26.12 -14.52
C PRO A 155 9.32 26.85 -13.23
N ALA A 156 9.71 28.13 -13.33
CA ALA A 156 10.07 28.95 -12.17
C ALA A 156 8.89 29.17 -11.21
N ASP A 157 7.66 29.31 -11.75
CA ASP A 157 6.46 29.56 -10.93
C ASP A 157 6.08 28.34 -10.08
N VAL A 158 6.46 27.15 -10.52
CA VAL A 158 6.19 25.88 -9.82
C VAL A 158 7.39 25.35 -9.05
N ALA A 159 8.55 26.02 -9.08
CA ALA A 159 9.80 25.49 -8.52
C ALA A 159 9.69 25.04 -7.06
N ASN A 160 9.08 25.87 -6.20
CA ASN A 160 8.86 25.52 -4.80
C ASN A 160 7.83 24.38 -4.63
N THR A 161 6.84 24.30 -5.52
CA THR A 161 5.88 23.20 -5.55
C THR A 161 6.60 21.89 -5.88
N ILE A 162 7.49 21.88 -6.87
CA ILE A 162 8.32 20.72 -7.22
C ILE A 162 9.17 20.28 -6.03
N LEU A 163 9.88 21.22 -5.38
CA LEU A 163 10.70 20.91 -4.21
C LEU A 163 9.87 20.31 -3.06
N LYS A 164 8.74 20.93 -2.73
CA LYS A 164 7.85 20.44 -1.67
C LYS A 164 7.24 19.08 -2.00
N MET A 165 6.99 18.81 -3.27
CA MET A 165 6.47 17.52 -3.72
C MET A 165 7.53 16.43 -3.65
N ALA A 166 8.77 16.69 -4.11
CA ALA A 166 9.88 15.76 -3.94
C ALA A 166 10.11 15.45 -2.45
N LYS A 167 10.10 16.47 -1.59
CA LYS A 167 10.20 16.29 -0.13
C LYS A 167 9.03 15.45 0.42
N LYS A 168 7.80 15.69 -0.03
CA LYS A 168 6.62 14.92 0.39
C LYS A 168 6.79 13.43 0.06
N ARG A 169 7.12 13.13 -1.20
CA ARG A 169 7.33 11.75 -1.68
C ARG A 169 8.44 11.06 -0.89
N GLY A 170 9.58 11.74 -0.71
CA GLY A 170 10.70 11.20 0.06
C GLY A 170 10.38 10.95 1.53
N GLN A 171 9.57 11.81 2.16
CA GLN A 171 9.13 11.60 3.54
C GLN A 171 8.14 10.44 3.67
N VAL A 172 7.17 10.33 2.76
CA VAL A 172 6.18 9.24 2.76
C VAL A 172 6.88 7.90 2.53
N ASP A 173 7.77 7.83 1.54
CA ASP A 173 8.60 6.65 1.26
C ASP A 173 9.43 6.26 2.50
N ALA A 174 10.15 7.22 3.09
CA ALA A 174 10.99 6.96 4.27
C ALA A 174 10.18 6.39 5.43
N VAL A 175 8.99 6.93 5.69
CA VAL A 175 8.11 6.46 6.77
C VAL A 175 7.62 5.05 6.47
N ILE A 176 7.10 4.78 5.27
CA ILE A 176 6.61 3.45 4.89
C ILE A 176 7.71 2.40 5.03
N THR A 177 8.91 2.69 4.55
CA THR A 177 10.07 1.79 4.63
C THR A 177 10.51 1.57 6.08
N CYS A 178 10.66 2.64 6.86
CA CYS A 178 11.24 2.55 8.20
C CYS A 178 10.27 1.96 9.24
N THR A 179 8.96 2.17 9.08
CA THR A 179 7.96 1.65 10.03
C THR A 179 7.37 0.31 9.58
N ALA A 180 7.83 -0.26 8.46
CA ALA A 180 7.28 -1.45 7.82
C ALA A 180 5.77 -1.30 7.52
N ALA A 181 5.35 -0.12 7.08
CA ALA A 181 3.94 0.17 6.83
C ALA A 181 3.44 -0.27 5.44
N SER A 182 4.30 -0.90 4.63
CA SER A 182 3.99 -1.32 3.26
C SER A 182 2.83 -2.30 3.15
N ASP A 183 2.56 -3.06 4.22
CA ASP A 183 1.42 -3.99 4.27
C ASP A 183 0.07 -3.27 4.44
N LEU A 184 0.08 -2.04 4.93
CA LEU A 184 -1.11 -1.22 5.17
C LEU A 184 -1.26 -0.13 4.11
N PHE A 185 -0.14 0.42 3.63
CA PHE A 185 -0.11 1.54 2.71
C PHE A 185 0.81 1.28 1.52
N THR A 186 0.35 1.75 0.38
CA THR A 186 1.10 1.87 -0.87
C THR A 186 1.65 3.28 -1.02
N GLN A 187 2.62 3.45 -1.93
CA GLN A 187 3.36 4.68 -2.11
C GLN A 187 2.88 5.44 -3.36
N ASP A 188 2.76 6.77 -3.25
CA ASP A 188 2.72 7.78 -4.33
C ASP A 188 1.72 7.58 -5.49
N ILE A 189 0.78 6.61 -5.39
CA ILE A 189 -0.20 6.35 -6.45
C ILE A 189 -1.22 7.49 -6.57
N GLU A 190 -1.48 8.24 -5.50
CA GLU A 190 -2.40 9.40 -5.54
C GLU A 190 -1.85 10.58 -6.34
N ASP A 191 -0.54 10.62 -6.57
CA ASP A 191 0.10 11.68 -7.36
C ASP A 191 0.13 11.39 -8.86
N LEU A 192 -0.24 10.16 -9.27
CA LEU A 192 -0.26 9.75 -10.67
C LEU A 192 -1.50 10.28 -11.41
N PRO A 193 -1.41 10.53 -12.73
CA PRO A 193 -2.58 10.84 -13.55
C PRO A 193 -3.60 9.71 -13.48
N GLU A 194 -4.90 10.05 -13.47
CA GLU A 194 -5.99 9.06 -13.39
C GLU A 194 -5.88 7.98 -14.47
N GLU A 195 -5.42 8.34 -15.67
CA GLU A 195 -5.23 7.40 -16.77
C GLU A 195 -4.15 6.36 -16.46
N VAL A 196 -3.05 6.81 -15.84
CA VAL A 196 -1.94 5.93 -15.42
C VAL A 196 -2.36 5.07 -14.25
N ILE A 197 -3.12 5.61 -13.29
CA ILE A 197 -3.72 4.82 -12.21
C ILE A 197 -4.62 3.73 -12.80
N ALA A 198 -5.51 4.08 -13.72
CA ALA A 198 -6.40 3.11 -14.35
C ALA A 198 -5.64 2.02 -15.13
N GLU A 199 -4.54 2.38 -15.79
CA GLU A 199 -3.66 1.43 -16.48
C GLU A 199 -2.94 0.51 -15.49
N ILE A 200 -2.31 1.06 -14.44
CA ILE A 200 -1.63 0.29 -13.39
C ILE A 200 -2.60 -0.66 -12.68
N VAL A 201 -3.79 -0.18 -12.33
CA VAL A 201 -4.83 -0.99 -11.67
C VAL A 201 -5.41 -2.03 -12.63
N GLY A 202 -5.59 -1.67 -13.91
CA GLY A 202 -6.00 -2.58 -14.98
C GLY A 202 -4.99 -3.70 -15.21
N GLN A 203 -3.69 -3.38 -15.15
CA GLN A 203 -2.58 -4.33 -15.22
C GLN A 203 -2.48 -5.16 -13.93
N GLN A 204 -2.69 -4.57 -12.75
CA GLN A 204 -2.70 -5.29 -11.47
C GLN A 204 -3.87 -6.27 -11.30
N ARG A 205 -4.94 -6.17 -12.11
CA ARG A 205 -5.93 -7.27 -12.21
C ARG A 205 -5.31 -8.56 -12.74
N ALA A 206 -4.18 -8.49 -13.47
CA ALA A 206 -3.28 -9.62 -13.61
C ALA A 206 -2.46 -9.72 -12.31
N LYS A 207 -3.08 -10.39 -11.31
CA LYS A 207 -2.55 -10.76 -9.98
C LYS A 207 -1.27 -10.00 -9.56
N PRO A 208 -1.31 -9.14 -8.53
CA PRO A 208 -0.10 -8.96 -7.76
C PRO A 208 0.27 -10.34 -7.24
N ALA A 209 1.46 -10.83 -7.60
CA ALA A 209 2.03 -11.99 -6.96
C ALA A 209 1.90 -11.71 -5.47
N ALA A 210 1.04 -12.48 -4.79
CA ALA A 210 0.96 -12.47 -3.36
C ALA A 210 2.40 -12.71 -2.92
N VAL A 211 3.02 -11.68 -2.33
CA VAL A 211 4.21 -11.87 -1.53
C VAL A 211 3.81 -12.99 -0.60
N ALA A 212 4.46 -14.13 -0.79
CA ALA A 212 4.20 -15.33 -0.02
C ALA A 212 4.60 -15.02 1.42
N VAL A 213 3.69 -14.39 2.16
CA VAL A 213 3.57 -14.63 3.58
C VAL A 213 3.31 -16.12 3.63
N GLN A 214 4.36 -16.90 3.89
CA GLN A 214 4.18 -18.23 4.45
C GLN A 214 3.25 -18.01 5.64
N GLN A 215 1.96 -18.30 5.46
CA GLN A 215 0.98 -18.23 6.52
C GLN A 215 1.56 -19.14 7.59
N ALA A 216 1.99 -18.54 8.71
CA ALA A 216 2.54 -19.30 9.82
C ALA A 216 1.51 -20.40 10.13
N THR A 217 1.92 -21.66 10.01
CA THR A 217 1.07 -22.80 10.33
C THR A 217 0.45 -22.53 11.70
N PRO A 218 -0.90 -22.52 11.83
CA PRO A 218 -1.55 -22.34 13.13
C PRO A 218 -0.95 -23.31 14.16
N GLN A 219 -0.83 -22.91 15.43
CA GLN A 219 -0.30 -23.81 16.47
C GLN A 219 -1.18 -25.07 16.60
N ASP A 220 -0.56 -26.22 16.84
CA ASP A 220 -1.28 -27.47 17.05
C ASP A 220 -2.09 -27.38 18.36
N SER A 221 -3.40 -27.64 18.26
CA SER A 221 -4.35 -27.60 19.36
C SER A 221 -5.42 -28.69 19.17
N PRO A 222 -6.06 -29.17 20.25
CA PRO A 222 -7.15 -30.14 20.16
C PRO A 222 -8.30 -29.67 19.25
N GLU A 223 -8.58 -28.37 19.23
CA GLU A 223 -9.61 -27.76 18.38
C GLU A 223 -9.19 -27.79 16.90
N ARG A 224 -7.91 -27.56 16.61
CA ARG A 224 -7.37 -27.68 15.25
C ARG A 224 -7.42 -29.11 14.75
N ASP A 225 -7.05 -30.08 15.58
CA ASP A 225 -7.11 -31.50 15.21
C ASP A 225 -8.54 -31.96 14.93
N ALA A 226 -9.50 -31.49 15.73
CA ALA A 226 -10.93 -31.73 15.50
C ALA A 226 -11.40 -31.13 14.17
N ALA A 227 -11.04 -29.87 13.90
CA ALA A 227 -11.39 -29.20 12.64
C ALA A 227 -10.76 -29.88 11.42
N ILE A 228 -9.53 -30.38 11.52
CA ILE A 228 -8.87 -31.15 10.45
C ILE A 228 -9.63 -32.46 10.20
N ALA A 229 -10.00 -33.18 11.27
CA ALA A 229 -10.73 -34.43 11.15
C ALA A 229 -12.11 -34.23 10.49
N GLU A 230 -12.84 -33.18 10.86
CA GLU A 230 -14.15 -32.85 10.29
C GLU A 230 -14.03 -32.48 8.80
N CYS A 231 -13.04 -31.66 8.43
CA CYS A 231 -12.79 -31.30 7.04
C CYS A 231 -12.39 -32.52 6.19
N LYS A 232 -11.58 -33.45 6.72
CA LYS A 232 -11.24 -34.70 6.01
C LYS A 232 -12.46 -35.60 5.82
N ALA A 233 -13.31 -35.73 6.84
CA ALA A 233 -14.53 -36.53 6.76
C ALA A 233 -15.54 -35.96 5.74
N ALA A 234 -15.63 -34.63 5.65
CA ALA A 234 -16.44 -33.97 4.62
C ALA A 234 -15.83 -34.14 3.22
N ALA A 235 -14.50 -34.01 3.08
CA ALA A 235 -13.79 -34.21 1.83
C ALA A 235 -13.94 -35.64 1.28
N ALA A 236 -13.90 -36.65 2.14
CA ALA A 236 -14.07 -38.06 1.75
C ALA A 236 -15.44 -38.38 1.12
N LYS A 237 -16.40 -37.45 1.15
CA LYS A 237 -17.75 -37.59 0.55
C LYS A 237 -17.86 -36.93 -0.83
N GLY A 238 -16.75 -36.42 -1.38
CA GLY A 238 -16.71 -35.84 -2.72
C GLY A 238 -16.72 -34.30 -2.75
N THR A 239 -16.41 -33.74 -3.92
CA THR A 239 -16.14 -32.30 -4.09
C THR A 239 -17.35 -31.43 -3.82
N GLU A 240 -18.54 -31.85 -4.28
CA GLU A 240 -19.77 -31.09 -4.08
C GLU A 240 -20.16 -31.03 -2.59
N HIS A 241 -20.04 -32.16 -1.89
CA HIS A 241 -20.31 -32.25 -0.47
C HIS A 241 -19.35 -31.39 0.35
N PHE A 242 -18.05 -31.46 0.04
CA PHE A 242 -17.05 -30.63 0.71
C PHE A 242 -17.27 -29.13 0.48
N ARG A 243 -17.71 -28.73 -0.72
CA ARG A 243 -18.00 -27.32 -1.02
C ARG A 243 -19.18 -26.78 -0.21
N SER A 244 -20.25 -27.57 -0.07
CA SER A 244 -21.39 -27.18 0.79
C SER A 244 -20.96 -27.11 2.25
N PHE A 245 -20.30 -28.15 2.75
CA PHE A 245 -19.77 -28.19 4.12
C PHE A 245 -18.89 -26.97 4.43
N TRP A 246 -17.95 -26.66 3.54
CA TRP A 246 -17.05 -25.52 3.71
C TRP A 246 -17.79 -24.18 3.70
N THR A 247 -18.95 -24.08 3.05
CA THR A 247 -19.78 -22.87 3.03
C THR A 247 -20.49 -22.63 4.38
N ASP A 248 -20.77 -23.70 5.12
CA ASP A 248 -21.47 -23.66 6.41
C ASP A 248 -20.52 -23.77 7.61
N PHE A 249 -19.28 -24.22 7.40
CA PHE A 249 -18.29 -24.42 8.46
C PHE A 249 -17.96 -23.10 9.20
N PRO A 250 -17.87 -23.01 10.53
CA PRO A 250 -17.68 -21.73 11.20
C PRO A 250 -16.40 -21.00 10.79
N ALA A 251 -16.46 -19.65 10.71
CA ALA A 251 -15.33 -18.85 10.24
C ALA A 251 -14.06 -18.99 11.12
N ASN A 252 -14.24 -19.21 12.42
CA ASN A 252 -13.15 -19.44 13.37
C ASN A 252 -12.44 -20.77 13.06
N ASP A 253 -13.21 -21.84 12.79
CA ASP A 253 -12.65 -23.16 12.53
C ASP A 253 -12.03 -23.25 11.12
N ARG A 254 -12.60 -22.54 10.13
CA ARG A 254 -11.96 -22.36 8.81
C ARG A 254 -10.57 -21.76 8.92
N ALA A 255 -10.35 -20.83 9.84
CA ALA A 255 -9.06 -20.18 10.02
C ALA A 255 -7.98 -21.14 10.54
N LEU A 256 -8.36 -22.17 11.31
CA LEU A 256 -7.43 -23.15 11.90
C LEU A 256 -6.86 -24.15 10.88
N VAL A 257 -7.56 -24.36 9.77
CA VAL A 257 -7.28 -25.45 8.80
C VAL A 257 -7.10 -24.97 7.37
N ARG A 258 -7.09 -23.65 7.16
CA ARG A 258 -6.99 -23.03 5.82
C ARG A 258 -5.71 -23.40 5.09
N ASP A 259 -4.63 -23.66 5.84
CA ASP A 259 -3.33 -24.10 5.31
C ASP A 259 -3.40 -25.49 4.66
N ARG A 260 -4.35 -26.34 5.06
CA ARG A 260 -4.56 -27.70 4.52
C ARG A 260 -5.67 -27.80 3.46
N MET A 261 -6.10 -26.66 2.93
CA MET A 261 -7.18 -26.60 1.93
C MET A 261 -6.87 -27.44 0.69
N GLN A 262 -5.59 -27.54 0.28
CA GLN A 262 -5.22 -28.35 -0.88
C GLN A 262 -5.38 -29.85 -0.59
N ASP A 263 -4.92 -30.32 0.57
CA ASP A 263 -5.07 -31.72 1.01
C ASP A 263 -6.55 -32.16 1.00
N PHE A 264 -7.46 -31.28 1.46
CA PHE A 264 -8.89 -31.58 1.47
C PHE A 264 -9.47 -31.66 0.05
N LYS A 265 -9.04 -30.79 -0.86
CA LYS A 265 -9.47 -30.84 -2.26
C LYS A 265 -8.96 -32.10 -2.96
N ASP A 266 -7.72 -32.49 -2.72
CA ASP A 266 -7.13 -33.69 -3.31
C ASP A 266 -7.85 -34.94 -2.81
N THR A 267 -8.21 -34.97 -1.52
CA THR A 267 -9.03 -36.04 -0.93
C THR A 267 -10.42 -36.10 -1.57
N ALA A 268 -11.07 -34.94 -1.78
CA ALA A 268 -12.40 -34.87 -2.38
C ALA A 268 -12.41 -35.28 -3.85
N ALA A 269 -11.41 -34.85 -4.62
CA ALA A 269 -11.24 -35.25 -6.01
C ALA A 269 -10.97 -36.76 -6.13
N SER A 270 -10.16 -37.32 -5.23
CA SER A 270 -9.93 -38.77 -5.17
C SER A 270 -11.21 -39.53 -4.83
N ALA A 271 -12.06 -39.00 -3.93
CA ALA A 271 -13.33 -39.64 -3.58
C ALA A 271 -14.31 -39.64 -4.76
N ASP A 272 -14.38 -38.54 -5.53
CA ASP A 272 -15.19 -38.47 -6.75
C ASP A 272 -14.71 -39.47 -7.81
N GLN A 273 -13.39 -39.55 -8.04
CA GLN A 273 -12.80 -40.51 -8.98
C GLN A 273 -13.14 -41.96 -8.60
N MET A 274 -13.03 -42.31 -7.32
CA MET A 274 -13.38 -43.65 -6.83
C MET A 274 -14.87 -43.98 -6.99
N LEU A 275 -15.75 -42.97 -6.91
CA LEU A 275 -17.19 -43.13 -7.14
C LEU A 275 -17.53 -43.24 -8.63
N GLU A 276 -16.73 -42.65 -9.52
CA GLU A 276 -16.86 -42.81 -10.97
C GLU A 276 -16.35 -44.18 -11.43
N ASP A 277 -15.22 -44.65 -10.90
CA ASP A 277 -14.63 -45.95 -11.24
C ASP A 277 -15.47 -47.15 -10.73
N ALA A 278 -16.37 -46.90 -9.76
CA ALA A 278 -17.26 -47.91 -9.18
C ALA A 278 -18.63 -48.02 -9.89
N LYS A 279 -18.90 -47.20 -10.90
CA LYS A 279 -20.13 -47.22 -11.72
C LYS A 279 -19.92 -47.98 -13.03
#